data_AF-A0AAD9PPY0-F1
#
_entry.id   AF-A0AAD9PPY0-F1
#
_cell.length_a   1.000
_cell.length_b   1.000
_cell.length_c   1.000
_cell.angle_alpha   90.00
_cell.angle_beta   90.00
_cell.angle_gamma   90.00
#
_symmetry.space_group_name_H-M   'P 1'
#
loop_
_entity.id
_entity.type
_entity.pdbx_description
1 polymer ?
#
loop_
_entity_poly.entity_id
_entity_poly.type
_entity_poly.pdbx_seq_one_letter_code
_entity_poly.pdbx_strand_id
1 'polypeptide(L)'
;MVNSHPIALFLMVNSHPIALFLMVNSHSIALFLMVNSHPIALFLMVNSHPIALFLMVNSHPIALFSCELSPHGFFHCELTQSLFLMVNSHPIALFLIVNSHPIALFLMVNSHPIALSLMVNSHPIALFLMVNSHPIALSLWLTLTPSLFFSWSTLTPSLFLLW
;
A
#
# COMPACT_ATOMS: atom_id res chain seq x y z
N MET A 1 -18.77 -9.94 -41.26
CA MET A 1 -19.25 -10.59 -40.01
C MET A 1 -18.59 -11.95 -39.68
N VAL A 2 -17.61 -12.45 -40.45
CA VAL A 2 -17.15 -13.85 -40.32
C VAL A 2 -16.01 -14.03 -39.28
N ASN A 3 -15.34 -12.97 -38.84
CA ASN A 3 -14.15 -13.09 -37.98
C ASN A 3 -14.35 -12.77 -36.49
N SER A 4 -15.52 -12.26 -36.06
CA SER A 4 -15.74 -11.84 -34.66
C SER A 4 -15.91 -13.02 -33.70
N HIS A 5 -16.58 -14.09 -34.15
CA HIS A 5 -16.83 -15.28 -33.34
C HIS A 5 -15.55 -16.05 -32.95
N PRO A 6 -14.63 -16.38 -33.87
CA PRO A 6 -13.38 -17.06 -33.51
C PRO A 6 -12.44 -16.21 -32.63
N ILE A 7 -12.41 -14.88 -32.82
CA ILE A 7 -11.63 -13.96 -31.95
C ILE A 7 -12.20 -13.92 -30.53
N ALA A 8 -13.53 -13.81 -30.41
CA ALA A 8 -14.18 -13.80 -29.09
C ALA A 8 -13.93 -15.11 -28.33
N LEU A 9 -13.99 -16.24 -29.02
CA LEU A 9 -13.73 -17.57 -28.43
C LEU A 9 -12.25 -17.71 -28.03
N PHE A 10 -11.32 -17.27 -28.88
CA PHE A 10 -9.89 -17.23 -28.57
C PHE A 10 -9.58 -16.36 -27.34
N LEU A 11 -10.16 -15.16 -27.24
CA LEU A 11 -9.99 -14.29 -26.08
C LEU A 11 -10.63 -14.89 -24.82
N MET A 12 -11.80 -15.50 -24.93
CA MET A 12 -12.48 -16.15 -23.80
C MET A 12 -11.64 -17.32 -23.25
N VAL A 13 -11.11 -18.17 -24.12
CA VAL A 13 -10.28 -19.32 -23.73
C VAL A 13 -8.96 -18.89 -23.08
N ASN A 14 -8.36 -17.78 -23.52
CA ASN A 14 -7.11 -17.28 -22.93
C ASN A 14 -7.34 -16.42 -21.67
N SER A 15 -8.44 -15.66 -21.60
CA SER A 15 -8.73 -14.76 -20.47
C SER A 15 -9.13 -15.51 -19.20
N HIS A 16 -9.83 -16.63 -19.32
CA HIS A 16 -10.23 -17.42 -18.15
C HIS A 16 -9.06 -17.96 -17.33
N PRO A 17 -8.07 -18.67 -17.91
CA PRO A 17 -6.87 -19.11 -17.18
C PRO A 17 -6.09 -17.94 -16.57
N ILE A 18 -5.99 -16.81 -17.29
CA ILE A 18 -5.30 -15.62 -16.79
C ILE A 18 -6.01 -15.04 -15.57
N ALA A 19 -7.34 -14.91 -15.63
CA ALA A 19 -8.14 -14.41 -14.53
C ALA A 19 -8.06 -15.32 -13.30
N LEU A 20 -8.12 -16.64 -13.50
CA LEU A 20 -8.03 -17.63 -12.42
C LEU A 20 -6.65 -17.60 -11.76
N PHE A 21 -5.58 -17.53 -12.56
CA PHE A 21 -4.22 -17.39 -12.06
C PHE A 21 -4.03 -16.10 -11.23
N LEU A 22 -4.52 -14.96 -11.70
CA LEU A 22 -4.46 -13.69 -10.95
C LEU A 22 -5.30 -13.73 -9.67
N MET A 23 -6.47 -14.36 -9.69
CA MET A 23 -7.35 -14.50 -8.53
C MET A 23 -6.68 -15.33 -7.42
N VAL A 24 -6.10 -16.48 -7.76
CA VAL A 24 -5.43 -17.35 -6.78
C VAL A 24 -4.21 -16.66 -6.17
N ASN A 25 -3.40 -15.99 -7.00
CA ASN A 25 -2.23 -15.26 -6.51
C ASN A 25 -2.62 -14.05 -5.65
N SER A 26 -3.63 -13.27 -6.06
CA SER A 26 -4.09 -12.11 -5.29
C SER A 26 -4.71 -12.52 -3.96
N HIS A 27 -5.49 -13.61 -3.91
CA HIS A 27 -5.99 -14.17 -2.66
C HIS A 27 -4.87 -14.66 -1.74
N SER A 28 -3.85 -15.33 -2.28
CA SER A 28 -2.71 -15.82 -1.50
C SER A 28 -1.93 -14.65 -0.88
N ILE A 29 -1.68 -13.59 -1.65
CA ILE A 29 -1.04 -12.35 -1.16
C ILE A 29 -1.91 -11.67 -0.10
N ALA A 30 -3.23 -11.56 -0.33
CA ALA A 30 -4.15 -10.93 0.61
C ALA A 30 -4.20 -11.68 1.95
N LEU A 31 -4.29 -13.01 1.93
CA LEU A 31 -4.24 -13.84 3.14
C LEU A 31 -2.92 -13.68 3.88
N PHE A 32 -1.80 -13.71 3.16
CA PHE A 32 -0.48 -13.51 3.74
C PHE A 32 -0.37 -12.13 4.42
N LEU A 33 -0.84 -11.06 3.78
CA LEU A 33 -0.86 -9.71 4.38
C LEU A 33 -1.81 -9.62 5.58
N MET A 34 -2.98 -10.25 5.52
CA MET A 34 -3.94 -10.27 6.63
C MET A 34 -3.36 -10.95 7.88
N VAL A 35 -2.76 -12.13 7.70
CA VAL A 35 -2.14 -12.90 8.78
C VAL A 35 -0.99 -12.14 9.44
N ASN A 36 -0.21 -11.38 8.66
CA ASN A 36 0.91 -10.60 9.20
C ASN A 36 0.48 -9.23 9.77
N SER A 37 -0.53 -8.58 9.20
CA SER A 37 -0.95 -7.24 9.61
C SER A 37 -1.67 -7.21 10.96
N HIS A 38 -2.46 -8.22 11.29
CA HIS A 38 -3.18 -8.27 12.57
C HIS A 38 -2.24 -8.33 13.80
N PRO A 39 -1.25 -9.24 13.87
CA PRO A 39 -0.27 -9.25 14.95
C PRO A 39 0.52 -7.95 15.05
N ILE A 40 0.89 -7.35 13.92
CA ILE A 40 1.61 -6.07 13.89
C ILE A 40 0.75 -4.95 14.47
N ALA A 41 -0.51 -4.85 14.06
CA ALA A 41 -1.43 -3.84 14.57
C ALA A 41 -1.69 -4.00 16.07
N LEU A 42 -1.91 -5.23 16.54
CA LEU A 42 -2.09 -5.51 17.97
C LEU A 42 -0.84 -5.15 18.78
N PHE A 43 0.34 -5.54 18.28
CA PHE A 43 1.61 -5.20 18.93
C PHE A 43 1.79 -3.68 19.05
N LEU A 44 1.53 -2.92 17.99
CA LEU A 44 1.61 -1.46 18.02
C LEU A 44 0.58 -0.84 18.97
N MET A 45 -0.66 -1.35 18.99
CA MET A 45 -1.71 -0.88 19.90
C MET A 45 -1.31 -1.06 21.37
N VAL A 46 -0.86 -2.26 21.74
CA VAL A 46 -0.47 -2.60 23.12
C VAL A 46 0.73 -1.76 23.59
N ASN A 47 1.68 -1.46 22.70
CA ASN A 47 2.85 -0.65 23.05
C ASN A 47 2.59 0.86 23.00
N SER A 48 1.69 1.34 22.14
CA SER A 48 1.39 2.77 22.02
C SER A 48 0.55 3.31 23.17
N HIS A 49 -0.37 2.53 23.74
CA HIS A 49 -1.22 2.97 24.86
C HIS A 49 -0.44 3.37 26.13
N PRO A 50 0.50 2.55 26.66
CA PRO A 50 1.33 2.93 27.79
C PRO A 50 2.19 4.16 27.51
N ILE A 51 2.71 4.30 26.28
CA ILE A 51 3.50 5.47 25.88
C ILE A 51 2.63 6.73 25.89
N ALA A 52 1.44 6.66 25.31
CA ALA A 52 0.50 7.78 25.29
C ALA A 52 0.06 8.19 26.70
N LEU A 53 -0.27 7.22 27.56
CA LEU A 53 -0.62 7.49 28.96
C LEU A 53 0.55 8.09 29.74
N PHE A 54 1.77 7.56 29.55
CA PHE A 54 2.96 8.10 30.18
C PHE A 54 3.20 9.56 29.76
N LEU A 55 3.11 9.88 28.47
CA LEU A 55 3.26 11.26 27.99
C LEU A 55 2.15 12.16 28.52
N MET A 56 0.91 11.69 28.55
CA MET A 56 -0.25 12.41 29.07
C MET A 56 -0.05 12.79 30.55
N VAL A 57 0.27 11.81 31.41
CA VAL A 57 0.52 12.04 32.85
C VAL A 57 1.69 13.00 33.09
N ASN A 58 2.74 12.94 32.27
CA ASN A 58 3.87 13.87 32.39
C ASN A 58 3.56 15.27 31.82
N SER A 59 2.59 15.40 30.91
CA SER A 59 2.18 16.67 30.30
C SER A 59 1.20 17.49 31.16
N HIS A 60 0.35 16.85 31.96
CA HIS A 60 -0.65 17.54 32.78
C HIS A 60 -0.07 18.46 33.87
N PRO A 61 0.99 18.08 34.61
CA PRO A 61 1.66 18.99 35.52
C PRO A 61 2.23 20.21 34.79
N ILE A 62 2.81 20.02 33.60
CA ILE A 62 3.40 21.10 32.77
C ILE A 62 2.34 22.13 32.38
N ALA A 63 1.12 21.67 32.07
CA ALA A 63 -0.02 22.52 31.73
C ALA A 63 -0.65 23.23 32.95
N LEU A 64 -0.52 22.69 34.17
CA LEU A 64 -1.02 23.34 35.38
C LEU A 64 -0.05 24.40 35.93
N PHE A 65 1.23 24.34 35.58
CA PHE A 65 2.21 25.39 35.90
C PHE A 65 2.10 26.63 35.00
N SER A 66 1.17 26.68 34.03
CA SER A 66 0.86 27.91 33.28
C SER A 66 0.09 28.88 34.18
N CYS A 67 0.87 29.72 34.85
CA CYS A 67 0.53 30.69 35.88
C CYS A 67 -0.87 31.33 35.82
N GLU A 68 -1.53 31.33 36.97
CA GLU A 68 -2.56 32.30 37.35
C GLU A 68 -1.89 33.70 37.46
N LEU A 69 -2.36 34.65 36.64
CA LEU A 69 -1.76 35.97 36.41
C LEU A 69 -1.71 36.83 37.69
N SER A 70 -0.58 36.77 38.42
CA SER A 70 -0.20 37.78 39.41
C SER A 70 1.13 38.45 38.99
N PRO A 71 1.25 39.79 39.05
CA PRO A 71 2.44 40.53 38.57
C PRO A 71 3.76 40.14 39.24
N HIS A 72 3.72 39.51 40.42
CA HIS A 72 4.90 39.10 41.18
C HIS A 72 5.25 37.61 41.04
N GLY A 73 4.34 36.78 40.49
CA GLY A 73 4.51 35.32 40.38
C GLY A 73 5.10 34.84 39.05
N PHE A 74 5.23 35.72 38.05
CA PHE A 74 5.59 35.35 36.68
C PHE A 74 6.97 34.67 36.58
N PHE A 75 7.99 35.23 37.23
CA PHE A 75 9.34 34.66 37.26
C PHE A 75 9.44 33.34 38.05
N HIS A 76 8.59 33.16 39.07
CA HIS A 76 8.58 31.93 39.87
C HIS A 76 7.92 30.78 39.09
N CYS A 77 6.91 31.07 38.27
CA CYS A 77 6.29 30.08 37.37
C CYS A 77 7.25 29.58 36.29
N GLU A 78 7.94 30.48 35.57
CA GLU A 78 8.84 30.07 34.49
C GLU A 78 10.04 29.26 35.01
N LEU A 79 10.61 29.66 36.16
CA LEU A 79 11.71 28.92 36.78
C LEU A 79 11.29 27.53 37.29
N THR A 80 10.07 27.42 37.85
CA THR A 80 9.56 26.12 38.30
C THR A 80 9.17 25.20 37.15
N GLN A 81 8.58 25.74 36.07
CA GLN A 81 8.28 24.98 34.86
C GLN A 81 9.55 24.50 34.14
N SER A 82 10.56 25.36 34.01
CA SER A 82 11.83 25.01 33.36
C SER A 82 12.64 24.00 34.17
N LEU A 83 12.69 24.10 35.51
CA LEU A 83 13.26 23.07 36.38
C LEU A 83 12.49 21.75 36.29
N PHE A 84 11.16 21.80 36.27
CA PHE A 84 10.32 20.61 36.12
C PHE A 84 10.59 19.90 34.78
N LEU A 85 10.67 20.64 33.68
CA LEU A 85 11.03 20.10 32.37
C LEU A 85 12.45 19.55 32.36
N MET A 86 13.42 20.26 32.94
CA MET A 86 14.81 19.82 32.99
C MET A 86 14.96 18.49 33.73
N VAL A 87 14.31 18.34 34.89
CA VAL A 87 14.37 17.13 35.72
C VAL A 87 13.62 15.95 35.07
N ASN A 88 12.47 16.21 34.42
CA ASN A 88 11.65 15.14 33.82
C ASN A 88 12.03 14.80 32.36
N SER A 89 12.75 15.68 31.65
CA SER A 89 13.15 15.46 30.26
C SER A 89 13.97 14.18 30.06
N HIS A 90 14.93 13.93 30.95
CA HIS A 90 15.82 12.78 30.88
C HIS A 90 15.08 11.44 31.08
N PRO A 91 14.27 11.26 32.15
CA PRO A 91 13.42 10.08 32.30
C PRO A 91 12.46 9.85 31.13
N ILE A 92 11.84 10.92 30.61
CA ILE A 92 10.92 10.82 29.47
C ILE A 92 11.65 10.37 28.21
N ALA A 93 12.82 10.96 27.92
CA ALA A 93 13.63 10.59 26.77
C ALA A 93 14.11 9.13 26.86
N LEU A 94 14.61 8.69 28.02
CA LEU A 94 15.00 7.29 28.24
C LEU A 94 13.83 6.33 28.06
N PHE A 95 12.66 6.67 28.62
CA PHE A 95 11.46 5.86 28.46
C PHE A 95 11.07 5.72 26.97
N LEU A 96 11.09 6.80 26.20
CA LEU A 96 10.81 6.75 24.77
C LEU A 96 11.84 5.94 23.98
N ILE A 97 13.13 6.08 24.29
CA ILE A 97 14.20 5.32 23.61
C ILE A 97 14.04 3.81 23.88
N VAL A 98 13.84 3.43 25.14
CA VAL A 98 13.70 2.02 25.54
C VAL A 98 12.46 1.38 24.92
N ASN A 99 11.36 2.12 24.76
CA ASN A 99 10.14 1.59 24.17
C ASN A 99 10.12 1.66 22.64
N SER A 100 10.76 2.65 22.02
CA SER A 100 10.80 2.80 20.55
C SER A 100 11.71 1.78 19.88
N HIS A 101 12.81 1.38 20.53
CA HIS A 101 13.78 0.47 19.93
C HIS A 101 13.21 -0.94 19.65
N PRO A 102 12.52 -1.62 20.59
CA PRO A 102 11.84 -2.89 20.33
C PRO A 102 10.76 -2.78 19.26
N ILE A 103 10.03 -1.65 19.21
CA ILE A 103 9.00 -1.42 18.18
C ILE A 103 9.63 -1.33 16.79
N ALA A 104 10.72 -0.56 16.66
CA ALA A 104 11.43 -0.43 15.39
C ALA A 104 12.02 -1.77 14.92
N LEU A 105 12.63 -2.54 15.84
CA LEU A 105 13.15 -3.88 15.55
C LEU A 105 12.05 -4.83 15.09
N PHE A 106 10.93 -4.86 15.81
CA PHE A 106 9.79 -5.69 15.47
C PHE A 106 9.24 -5.36 14.08
N LEU A 107 9.07 -4.08 13.75
CA LEU A 107 8.62 -3.66 12.42
C LEU A 107 9.61 -4.03 11.32
N MET A 108 10.91 -3.84 11.56
CA MET A 108 11.96 -4.18 10.60
C MET A 108 11.97 -5.69 10.31
N VAL A 109 11.93 -6.54 11.34
CA VAL A 109 11.91 -7.99 11.20
C VAL A 109 10.65 -8.48 10.47
N ASN A 110 9.50 -7.85 10.68
CA ASN A 110 8.26 -8.25 10.00
C ASN A 110 8.12 -7.66 8.58
N SER A 111 8.70 -6.50 8.31
CA SER A 111 8.61 -5.85 6.98
C SER A 111 9.42 -6.57 5.90
N HIS A 112 10.57 -7.14 6.26
CA HIS A 112 11.43 -7.86 5.31
C HIS A 112 10.77 -9.10 4.68
N PRO A 113 10.22 -10.05 5.44
CA PRO A 113 9.48 -11.19 4.89
C PRO A 113 8.29 -10.76 4.03
N ILE A 114 7.62 -9.66 4.40
CA ILE A 114 6.50 -9.13 3.62
C ILE A 114 6.97 -8.62 2.26
N ALA A 115 8.01 -7.79 2.24
CA ALA A 115 8.58 -7.27 1.02
C ALA A 115 9.10 -8.39 0.11
N LEU A 116 9.79 -9.39 0.68
CA LEU A 116 10.30 -10.54 -0.05
C LEU A 116 9.16 -11.37 -0.67
N SER A 117 8.12 -11.67 0.12
CA SER A 117 6.94 -12.39 -0.35
C SER A 117 6.26 -11.66 -1.52
N LEU A 118 6.08 -10.34 -1.42
CA LEU A 118 5.50 -9.54 -2.51
C LEU A 118 6.37 -9.56 -3.77
N MET A 119 7.70 -9.45 -3.61
CA MET A 119 8.63 -9.50 -4.74
C MET A 119 8.64 -10.87 -5.43
N VAL A 120 8.66 -11.95 -4.65
CA VAL A 120 8.66 -13.32 -5.18
C VAL A 120 7.34 -13.65 -5.88
N ASN A 121 6.21 -13.12 -5.41
CA ASN A 121 4.92 -13.33 -6.06
C ASN A 121 4.69 -12.41 -7.27
N SER A 122 5.25 -11.19 -7.28
CA SER A 122 5.05 -10.25 -8.40
C SER A 122 5.79 -10.66 -9.69
N HIS A 123 6.95 -11.29 -9.57
CA HIS A 123 7.76 -11.70 -10.72
C HIS A 123 7.07 -12.76 -11.61
N PRO A 124 6.58 -13.90 -11.06
CA PRO A 124 5.82 -14.88 -11.82
C PRO A 124 4.56 -14.29 -12.45
N ILE A 125 3.88 -13.37 -11.75
CA ILE A 125 2.69 -12.70 -12.28
C ILE A 125 3.05 -11.84 -13.50
N ALA A 126 4.10 -11.02 -13.40
CA ALA A 126 4.56 -10.18 -14.50
C ALA A 126 5.01 -11.02 -15.71
N LEU A 127 5.78 -12.09 -15.47
CA LEU A 127 6.25 -12.98 -16.53
C LEU A 127 5.08 -13.72 -17.19
N PHE A 128 4.14 -14.23 -16.41
CA PHE A 128 2.95 -14.89 -16.92
C PHE A 128 2.11 -13.93 -17.79
N LEU A 129 1.92 -12.69 -17.36
CA LEU A 129 1.21 -11.68 -18.17
C LEU A 129 1.97 -11.32 -19.45
N MET A 130 3.29 -11.16 -19.38
CA MET A 130 4.12 -10.87 -20.55
C MET A 130 4.04 -12.01 -21.58
N VAL A 131 4.19 -13.26 -21.15
CA VAL A 131 4.13 -14.43 -22.03
C VAL A 131 2.75 -14.60 -22.67
N ASN A 132 1.67 -14.29 -21.96
CA ASN A 132 0.32 -14.42 -22.50
C ASN A 132 -0.12 -13.20 -23.35
N SER A 133 0.38 -12.00 -23.06
CA SER A 133 0.00 -10.78 -23.79
C SER A 133 0.56 -10.73 -25.22
N HIS A 134 1.79 -11.18 -25.45
CA HIS A 134 2.40 -11.23 -26.78
C HIS A 134 1.64 -12.06 -27.82
N PRO A 135 1.32 -13.34 -27.58
CA PRO A 135 0.55 -14.16 -28.53
C PRO A 135 -0.87 -13.64 -28.72
N ILE A 136 -1.51 -13.08 -27.67
CA ILE A 136 -2.82 -12.45 -27.79
C ILE A 136 -2.75 -11.21 -28.72
N ALA A 137 -1.77 -10.33 -28.51
CA ALA A 137 -1.57 -9.14 -29.33
C ALA A 137 -1.25 -9.50 -30.79
N LEU A 138 -0.39 -10.49 -31.02
CA LEU A 138 -0.05 -10.97 -32.35
C LEU A 138 -1.26 -11.58 -33.07
N SER A 139 -2.05 -12.41 -32.37
CA SER A 139 -3.28 -12.99 -32.91
C SER A 139 -4.30 -11.91 -33.29
N LEU A 140 -4.45 -10.87 -32.46
CA LEU A 140 -5.30 -9.72 -32.77
C LEU A 140 -4.79 -8.92 -33.98
N TRP A 141 -3.49 -8.68 -34.07
CA TRP A 141 -2.88 -7.99 -35.22
C TRP A 141 -3.17 -8.75 -36.53
N LEU A 142 -2.82 -10.05 -36.58
CA LEU A 142 -2.93 -10.87 -37.78
C LEU A 142 -4.38 -11.03 -38.26
N THR A 143 -5.36 -10.94 -37.37
CA THR A 143 -6.78 -11.08 -37.71
C THR A 143 -7.45 -9.75 -38.03
N LEU A 144 -7.08 -8.67 -37.33
CA LEU A 144 -7.69 -7.35 -37.53
C LEU A 144 -7.12 -6.59 -38.72
N THR A 145 -5.80 -6.64 -38.95
CA THR A 145 -5.18 -5.84 -40.03
C THR A 145 -5.68 -6.19 -41.45
N PRO A 146 -5.84 -7.47 -41.84
CA PRO A 146 -6.39 -7.80 -43.16
C PRO A 146 -7.89 -7.48 -43.22
N SER A 147 -8.62 -7.66 -42.12
CA SER A 147 -10.06 -7.40 -42.08
C SER A 147 -10.40 -5.91 -42.19
N LEU A 148 -9.59 -5.02 -41.59
CA LEU A 148 -9.72 -3.58 -41.71
C LEU A 148 -9.35 -3.11 -43.12
N PHE A 149 -8.29 -3.66 -43.71
CA PHE A 149 -7.90 -3.38 -45.09
C PHE A 149 -9.02 -3.80 -46.07
N PHE A 150 -9.57 -5.00 -45.90
CA PHE A 150 -10.68 -5.49 -46.74
C PHE A 150 -11.92 -4.60 -46.59
N SER A 151 -12.29 -4.24 -45.35
CA SER A 151 -13.41 -3.33 -45.07
C SER A 151 -13.22 -1.95 -45.70
N TRP A 152 -12.01 -1.40 -45.65
CA TRP A 152 -11.69 -0.11 -46.29
C TRP A 152 -11.80 -0.20 -47.82
N SER A 153 -11.25 -1.27 -48.42
CA SER A 153 -11.29 -1.51 -49.86
C SER A 153 -12.69 -1.74 -50.42
N THR A 154 -13.66 -2.15 -49.59
CA THR A 154 -15.07 -2.26 -49.99
C THR A 154 -15.83 -0.95 -49.85
N LEU A 155 -15.40 -0.05 -48.97
CA LEU A 155 -16.04 1.24 -48.73
C LEU A 155 -15.59 2.32 -49.74
N THR A 156 -14.34 2.27 -50.19
CA THR A 156 -13.79 3.24 -51.14
C THR A 156 -14.41 3.19 -52.54
N PRO A 157 -14.75 2.02 -53.15
CA PRO A 157 -15.47 1.98 -54.41
C PRO A 157 -16.93 2.40 -54.26
N SER A 158 -17.58 2.06 -53.14
CA SER A 158 -18.99 2.41 -52.89
C SER A 158 -19.24 3.90 -52.71
N LEU A 159 -18.25 4.65 -52.20
CA LEU A 159 -18.30 6.11 -52.12
C LEU A 159 -18.17 6.79 -53.49
N PHE A 160 -17.46 6.15 -54.42
CA PHE A 160 -17.28 6.65 -55.79
C PHE A 160 -18.50 6.41 -56.69
N LEU A 161 -19.37 5.46 -56.34
CA LEU A 161 -20.62 5.15 -57.06
C LEU A 161 -21.83 5.97 -56.56
N LEU A 162 -21.62 6.86 -55.57
CA LEU A 162 -22.64 7.73 -54.98
C LEU A 162 -22.57 9.20 -55.48
N TRP A 163 -21.67 9.53 -56.40
CA TRP A 163 -21.60 10.80 -57.13
C TRP A 163 -21.91 10.56 -58.61
#